data_AF-A0A9R0SPX1-F1
#
_entry.id   AF-A0A9R0SPX1-F1
#
_cell.length_a   1.000
_cell.length_b   1.000
_cell.length_c   1.000
_cell.angle_alpha   90.00
_cell.angle_beta   90.00
_cell.angle_gamma   90.00
#
_symmetry.space_group_name_H-M   'P 1'
#
loop_
_entity.id
_entity.type
_entity.pdbx_description
1 polymer ?
#
loop_
_entity_poly.entity_id
_entity_poly.type
_entity_poly.pdbx_seq_one_letter_code
_entity_poly.pdbx_strand_id
1 'polypeptide(L)'
;MGCRMRTFLIEAFMCHTHNAAWHTLHNIMCLSASKMGAYLDVVAGQLSCKVALFHGRDDELLPVECTLAVGARVPRARVTVYDNKDHITIVVGQEKLFAAELEAIWRSAAQD
;
A
#
# COMPACT_ATOMS: atom_id res chain seq x y z
N MET A 1 2.79 -52.74 -6.50
CA MET A 1 1.45 -52.12 -6.42
C MET A 1 1.61 -50.72 -5.83
N GLY A 2 1.72 -49.69 -6.68
CA GLY A 2 1.95 -48.30 -6.25
C GLY A 2 0.64 -47.60 -5.90
N CYS A 3 0.63 -46.86 -4.79
CA CYS A 3 -0.53 -46.15 -4.25
C CYS A 3 -0.95 -44.97 -5.16
N ARG A 4 -1.78 -45.22 -6.18
CA ARG A 4 -2.38 -44.19 -7.07
C ARG A 4 -3.25 -43.16 -6.34
N MET A 5 -3.72 -43.47 -5.13
CA MET A 5 -4.59 -42.57 -4.34
C MET A 5 -3.84 -41.40 -3.69
N ARG A 6 -2.51 -41.45 -3.52
CA ARG A 6 -1.76 -40.33 -2.91
C ARG A 6 -1.39 -39.23 -3.92
N THR A 7 -1.18 -39.60 -5.18
CA THR A 7 -0.71 -38.66 -6.21
C THR A 7 -1.80 -37.67 -6.63
N PHE A 8 -3.05 -38.13 -6.82
CA PHE A 8 -4.12 -37.24 -7.29
C PHE A 8 -4.50 -36.16 -6.26
N LEU A 9 -4.39 -36.45 -4.96
CA LEU A 9 -4.65 -35.47 -3.90
C LEU A 9 -3.55 -34.40 -3.84
N ILE A 10 -2.29 -34.79 -4.02
CA ILE A 10 -1.16 -33.84 -4.08
C ILE A 10 -1.27 -33.01 -5.36
N GLU A 11 -1.55 -33.63 -6.49
CA GLU A 11 -1.71 -32.96 -7.79
C GLU A 11 -2.90 -31.99 -7.77
N ALA A 12 -4.05 -32.39 -7.21
CA ALA A 12 -5.19 -31.51 -7.00
C ALA A 12 -4.85 -30.35 -6.03
N PHE A 13 -4.21 -30.63 -4.89
CA PHE A 13 -3.80 -29.60 -3.92
C PHE A 13 -2.86 -28.58 -4.57
N MET A 14 -1.85 -29.03 -5.31
CA MET A 14 -0.90 -28.15 -6.00
C MET A 14 -1.53 -27.40 -7.17
N CYS A 15 -2.48 -27.99 -7.92
CA CYS A 15 -3.25 -27.28 -8.94
C CYS A 15 -4.11 -26.17 -8.33
N HIS A 16 -4.77 -26.41 -7.20
CA HIS A 16 -5.56 -25.39 -6.51
C HIS A 16 -4.66 -24.31 -5.90
N THR A 17 -3.51 -24.66 -5.33
CA THR A 17 -2.54 -23.68 -4.81
C THR A 17 -1.89 -22.87 -5.92
N HIS A 18 -1.52 -23.49 -7.05
CA HIS A 18 -0.97 -22.79 -8.21
C HIS A 18 -2.03 -21.89 -8.86
N ASN A 19 -3.27 -22.36 -9.02
CA ASN A 19 -4.34 -21.54 -9.58
C ASN A 19 -4.71 -20.38 -8.64
N ALA A 20 -4.78 -20.62 -7.33
CA ALA A 20 -4.99 -19.56 -6.34
C ALA A 20 -3.84 -18.55 -6.35
N ALA A 21 -2.58 -19.02 -6.34
CA ALA A 21 -1.40 -18.17 -6.43
C ALA A 21 -1.35 -17.38 -7.74
N TRP A 22 -1.71 -18.01 -8.86
CA TRP A 22 -1.82 -17.37 -10.17
C TRP A 22 -2.88 -16.28 -10.14
N HIS A 23 -4.08 -16.56 -9.66
CA HIS A 23 -5.16 -15.57 -9.53
C HIS A 23 -4.78 -14.41 -8.61
N THR A 24 -4.17 -14.66 -7.45
CA THR A 24 -3.64 -13.59 -6.60
C THR A 24 -2.58 -12.76 -7.32
N LEU A 25 -1.67 -13.41 -8.06
CA LEU A 25 -0.63 -12.72 -8.81
C LEU A 25 -1.22 -11.82 -9.91
N HIS A 26 -1.97 -12.37 -10.87
CA HIS A 26 -2.38 -11.58 -12.03
C HIS A 26 -3.57 -10.65 -11.76
N ASN A 27 -4.54 -11.05 -10.93
CA ASN A 27 -5.73 -10.25 -10.67
C ASN A 27 -5.55 -9.23 -9.56
N ILE A 28 -4.62 -9.46 -8.62
CA ILE A 28 -4.40 -8.53 -7.51
C ILE A 28 -3.07 -7.81 -7.74
N MET A 29 -1.94 -8.51 -7.73
CA MET A 29 -0.64 -7.83 -7.81
C MET A 29 -0.41 -7.12 -9.15
N CYS A 30 -0.51 -7.85 -10.28
CA CYS A 30 -0.25 -7.27 -11.60
C CYS A 30 -1.32 -6.25 -12.01
N LEU A 31 -2.60 -6.56 -11.77
CA LEU A 31 -3.68 -5.65 -12.09
C LEU A 31 -3.60 -4.36 -11.27
N SER A 32 -3.43 -4.44 -9.94
CA SER A 32 -3.29 -3.24 -9.10
C SER A 32 -2.05 -2.43 -9.48
N ALA A 33 -0.93 -3.09 -9.78
CA ALA A 33 0.25 -2.40 -10.30
C ALA A 33 -0.03 -1.66 -11.62
N SER A 34 -0.75 -2.28 -12.55
CA SER A 34 -1.13 -1.66 -13.83
C SER A 34 -2.06 -0.45 -13.68
N LYS A 35 -2.85 -0.39 -12.61
CA LYS A 35 -3.82 0.69 -12.36
C LYS A 35 -3.27 1.82 -11.51
N MET A 36 -2.23 1.56 -10.71
CA MET A 36 -1.70 2.53 -9.74
C MET A 36 -1.30 3.86 -10.40
N GLY A 37 -0.63 3.80 -11.56
CA GLY A 37 -0.25 5.00 -12.30
C GLY A 37 -1.46 5.87 -12.68
N ALA A 38 -2.52 5.25 -13.22
CA ALA A 38 -3.74 5.96 -13.60
C ALA A 38 -4.47 6.59 -12.41
N TYR A 39 -4.48 5.91 -11.26
CA TYR A 39 -5.06 6.47 -10.03
C TYR A 39 -4.28 7.67 -9.53
N LEU A 40 -2.94 7.59 -9.54
CA LEU A 40 -2.10 8.71 -9.16
C LEU A 40 -2.21 9.89 -10.13
N ASP A 41 -2.47 9.65 -11.42
CA ASP A 41 -2.71 10.73 -12.39
C ASP A 41 -4.02 11.47 -12.13
N VAL A 42 -5.07 10.75 -11.75
CA VAL A 42 -6.33 11.37 -11.31
C VAL A 42 -6.09 12.23 -10.08
N VAL A 43 -5.38 11.69 -9.08
CA VAL A 43 -5.02 12.48 -7.88
C VAL A 43 -4.19 13.69 -8.30
N ALA A 44 -3.14 13.53 -9.12
CA ALA A 44 -2.24 14.61 -9.50
C ALA A 44 -2.92 15.74 -10.28
N GLY A 45 -3.73 15.41 -11.29
CA GLY A 45 -4.21 16.39 -12.27
C GLY A 45 -5.70 16.74 -12.21
N GLN A 46 -6.54 15.88 -11.63
CA GLN A 46 -8.01 16.04 -11.71
C GLN A 46 -8.64 16.42 -10.38
N LEU A 47 -7.98 16.10 -9.25
CA LEU A 47 -8.48 16.45 -7.91
C LEU A 47 -7.76 17.68 -7.36
N SER A 48 -8.51 18.56 -6.69
CA SER A 48 -7.99 19.77 -6.04
C SER A 48 -7.75 19.60 -4.53
N CYS A 49 -7.93 18.40 -3.97
CA CYS A 49 -7.78 18.17 -2.54
C CYS A 49 -6.32 18.24 -2.07
N LYS A 50 -6.11 18.68 -0.83
CA LYS A 50 -4.83 18.52 -0.12
C LYS A 50 -4.53 17.03 0.07
N VAL A 51 -3.27 16.64 -0.11
CA VAL A 51 -2.81 15.26 0.04
C VAL A 51 -1.70 15.22 1.10
N ALA A 52 -1.82 14.33 2.08
CA ALA A 52 -0.78 14.07 3.06
C ALA A 52 -0.31 12.62 2.93
N LEU A 53 1.00 12.41 2.84
CA LEU A 53 1.62 11.09 2.76
C LEU A 53 2.52 10.90 3.98
N PHE A 54 2.31 9.79 4.68
CA PHE A 54 3.08 9.40 5.86
C PHE A 54 3.79 8.08 5.58
N HIS A 55 5.06 7.99 5.94
CA HIS A 55 5.85 6.79 5.73
C HIS A 55 6.86 6.60 6.86
N GLY A 56 7.04 5.37 7.34
CA GLY A 56 8.08 5.03 8.31
C GLY A 56 9.38 4.70 7.60
N ARG A 57 10.51 5.33 7.97
CA ARG A 57 11.79 5.12 7.28
C ARG A 57 12.26 3.67 7.29
N ASP A 58 11.88 2.91 8.32
CA ASP A 58 12.28 1.53 8.55
C ASP A 58 11.18 0.54 8.13
N ASP A 59 10.27 0.95 7.23
CA ASP A 59 9.26 0.08 6.64
C ASP A 59 9.94 -1.01 5.78
N GLU A 60 9.89 -2.25 6.25
CA GLU A 60 10.44 -3.42 5.52
C GLU A 60 9.48 -3.99 4.47
N LEU A 61 8.20 -3.56 4.47
CA LEU A 61 7.19 -4.01 3.51
C LEU A 61 7.18 -3.15 2.24
N LEU A 62 7.38 -1.85 2.40
CA LEU A 62 7.40 -0.90 1.30
C LEU A 62 8.59 0.06 1.43
N PRO A 63 9.50 0.14 0.44
CA PRO A 63 10.61 1.08 0.46
C PRO A 63 10.13 2.54 0.49
N VAL A 64 10.85 3.41 1.21
CA VAL A 64 10.52 4.85 1.33
C VAL A 64 10.51 5.56 -0.02
N GLU A 65 11.28 5.08 -1.00
CA GLU A 65 11.33 5.57 -2.37
C GLU A 65 9.94 5.53 -3.04
N CYS A 66 9.08 4.58 -2.67
CA CYS A 66 7.71 4.53 -3.19
C CYS A 66 6.92 5.78 -2.80
N THR A 67 6.97 6.19 -1.53
CA THR A 67 6.27 7.41 -1.07
C THR A 67 6.90 8.67 -1.67
N LEU A 68 8.23 8.72 -1.80
CA LEU A 68 8.92 9.84 -2.45
C LEU A 68 8.53 9.96 -3.94
N ALA A 69 8.43 8.83 -4.65
CA ALA A 69 7.98 8.80 -6.04
C ALA A 69 6.53 9.28 -6.19
N VAL A 70 5.64 8.92 -5.25
CA VAL A 70 4.27 9.47 -5.21
C VAL A 70 4.30 10.98 -4.98
N GLY A 71 5.11 11.47 -4.03
CA GLY A 71 5.27 12.91 -3.80
C GLY A 71 5.80 13.68 -5.02
N ALA A 72 6.73 13.09 -5.77
CA ALA A 72 7.24 13.66 -7.01
C ALA A 72 6.16 13.70 -8.11
N ARG A 73 5.28 12.70 -8.17
CA ARG A 73 4.17 12.64 -9.14
C ARG A 73 2.98 13.53 -8.75
N VAL A 74 2.77 13.78 -7.45
CA VAL A 74 1.71 14.62 -6.91
C VAL A 74 2.36 15.80 -6.15
N PRO A 75 2.81 16.87 -6.83
CA PRO A 75 3.65 17.91 -6.22
C PRO A 75 3.02 18.67 -5.04
N ARG A 76 1.69 18.65 -4.94
CA ARG A 76 0.94 19.25 -3.81
C ARG A 76 0.84 18.34 -2.58
N ALA A 77 1.34 17.12 -2.66
CA ALA A 77 1.32 16.20 -1.53
C ALA A 77 2.37 16.61 -0.49
N ARG A 78 1.95 16.74 0.77
CA ARG A 78 2.87 16.89 1.90
C ARG A 78 3.40 15.53 2.30
N VAL A 79 4.66 15.27 2.00
CA VAL A 79 5.35 14.02 2.37
C VAL A 79 6.02 14.17 3.74
N THR A 80 5.71 13.26 4.65
CA THR A 80 6.34 13.18 5.98
C THR A 80 6.92 11.78 6.15
N VAL A 81 8.23 11.71 6.39
CA VAL A 81 8.94 10.47 6.69
C VAL A 81 9.31 10.49 8.17
N TYR A 82 8.90 9.45 8.91
CA TYR A 82 9.20 9.29 10.32
C TYR A 82 10.39 8.36 10.51
N ASP A 83 11.44 8.83 11.17
CA ASP A 83 12.59 7.99 11.53
C ASP A 83 12.25 7.05 12.69
N ASN A 84 12.88 5.86 12.73
CA ASN A 84 12.65 4.85 13.77
C ASN A 84 11.20 4.33 13.79
N LYS A 85 10.55 4.28 12.62
CA LYS A 85 9.17 3.84 12.41
C LYS A 85 9.08 2.94 11.19
N ASP A 86 8.25 1.91 11.29
CA ASP A 86 7.90 0.97 10.24
C ASP A 86 6.44 1.14 9.79
N HIS A 87 5.95 0.23 8.93
CA HIS A 87 4.59 0.24 8.39
C HIS A 87 3.47 0.34 9.44
N ILE A 88 3.69 -0.20 10.64
CA ILE A 88 2.68 -0.34 11.69
C ILE A 88 2.88 0.72 12.78
N THR A 89 4.13 0.92 13.19
CA THR A 89 4.52 1.77 14.33
C THR A 89 4.42 3.27 14.04
N ILE A 90 4.22 3.67 12.77
CA ILE A 90 3.74 5.03 12.46
C ILE A 90 2.42 5.37 13.18
N VAL A 91 1.60 4.36 13.49
CA VAL A 91 0.33 4.51 14.22
C VAL A 91 0.40 3.85 15.59
N VAL A 92 0.76 2.56 15.64
CA VAL A 92 0.72 1.77 16.88
C VAL A 92 1.78 2.26 17.87
N GLY A 93 1.35 2.56 19.10
CA GLY A 93 2.16 3.17 20.15
C GLY A 93 2.35 4.68 20.02
N GLN A 94 1.74 5.33 19.01
CA GLN A 94 1.76 6.78 18.78
C GLN A 94 0.36 7.32 18.51
N GLU A 95 -0.69 6.59 18.87
CA GLU A 95 -2.07 6.80 18.42
C GLU A 95 -2.56 8.21 18.72
N LYS A 96 -2.26 8.72 19.93
CA LYS A 96 -2.64 10.07 20.33
C LYS A 96 -1.95 11.15 19.52
N LEU A 97 -0.67 10.96 19.20
CA LEU A 97 0.11 11.91 18.40
C LEU A 97 -0.35 11.88 16.95
N PHE A 98 -0.53 10.69 16.39
CA PHE A 98 -1.02 10.53 15.02
C PHE A 98 -2.45 11.07 14.87
N ALA A 99 -3.34 10.83 15.86
CA ALA A 99 -4.68 11.42 15.88
C ALA A 99 -4.63 12.95 15.91
N ALA A 100 -3.76 13.55 16.72
CA ALA A 100 -3.59 15.00 16.76
C ALA A 100 -3.12 15.58 15.41
N GLU A 101 -2.22 14.87 14.71
CA GLU A 101 -1.78 15.25 13.35
C GLU A 101 -2.93 15.19 12.35
N LEU A 102 -3.78 14.15 12.41
CA LEU A 102 -4.98 14.04 11.57
C LEU A 102 -5.99 15.15 11.88
N GLU A 103 -6.21 15.47 13.16
CA GLU A 103 -7.04 16.61 13.57
C GLU A 103 -6.52 17.93 13.00
N ALA A 104 -5.21 18.16 13.03
CA ALA A 104 -4.60 19.35 12.45
C ALA A 104 -4.84 19.43 10.93
N ILE A 105 -4.68 18.31 10.21
CA ILE A 105 -5.01 18.24 8.78
C ILE A 105 -6.48 18.59 8.54
N TRP A 106 -7.41 17.99 9.29
CA TRP A 106 -8.84 18.26 9.12
C TRP A 106 -9.20 19.71 9.40
N ARG A 107 -8.65 20.32 10.46
CA ARG A 107 -8.85 21.73 10.76
C ARG A 107 -8.32 22.62 9.64
N SER A 108 -7.16 22.29 9.07
CA SER A 108 -6.59 23.04 7.95
C SER A 108 -7.37 22.89 6.65
N ALA A 109 -8.07 21.77 6.46
CA ALA A 109 -8.92 21.55 5.29
C ALA A 109 -10.27 22.24 5.41
N ALA A 110 -10.78 22.44 6.63
CA ALA A 110 -12.02 23.17 6.88
C ALA A 110 -11.89 24.70 6.73
N GLN A 111 -10.67 25.20 6.53
CA GLN A 111 -10.35 26.63 6.41
C GLN A 111 -10.12 27.07 4.95
N ASP A 112 -10.08 26.14 4.00
CA ASP A 112 -10.06 26.43 2.56
C ASP A 112 -11.48 26.45 1.98
#